data_AF-A0A2E0DE65-F1
#
_entry.id   AF-A0A2E0DE65-F1
#
_cell.length_a   1.000
_cell.length_b   1.000
_cell.length_c   1.000
_cell.angle_alpha   90.00
_cell.angle_beta   90.00
_cell.angle_gamma   90.00
#
_symmetry.space_group_name_H-M   'P 1'
#
loop_
_entity.id
_entity.type
_entity.pdbx_description
1 polymer ?
#
loop_
_entity_poly.entity_id
_entity_poly.type
_entity_poly.pdbx_seq_one_letter_code
_entity_poly.pdbx_strand_id
1 'polypeptide(L)'
;MRRVPLAIVLLLFSSSISGCIFWDEGPAEPIEEVVDSEFGAFSVVAPIDTGINVYHNHFIMNKSYPQWLLDGLNVTMICDISTNGTWQERYESDKEDCWDQITSTDIVWFRGTKIIGTSPDDDTEIPILDDPQDGHGTAVTGAVLNANPDAVIFFVEGFSDAAVLAAANQPLVDVITTSFGPIGSIPVPGIEDATKVAVVENRKIHAGAADNTPSPAVQDSTAGPPWSIGVSGYAEEGDDQKETMSGSYPDIAADWTQVLPNHDDVDGYHETSGTSFATPRTAGLLSMVIQTLRAEFGDSSSGADPATRSGFMIQGVNITSDTIRDALNLSAWYPSYSTWDPTSGTMPISPVAPCTQVGWGVVNESNVVPMIEHLNGTSDIPNRPSDVVMCMEANQAIREAYWD
;
A
#
# COMPACT_ATOMS: atom_id res chain seq x y z
N MET A 1 -15.67 -44.74 48.64
CA MET A 1 -17.02 -44.43 48.10
C MET A 1 -17.79 -43.52 49.08
N ARG A 2 -18.58 -42.54 48.59
CA ARG A 2 -19.76 -41.84 49.22
C ARG A 2 -19.66 -40.85 50.46
N ARG A 3 -19.91 -39.54 50.20
CA ARG A 3 -21.05 -38.59 50.62
C ARG A 3 -21.25 -37.84 52.02
N VAL A 4 -21.52 -36.49 51.96
CA VAL A 4 -22.60 -35.59 52.62
C VAL A 4 -22.43 -35.13 54.14
N PRO A 5 -22.93 -33.97 54.75
CA PRO A 5 -24.08 -33.00 54.53
C PRO A 5 -23.87 -31.41 54.65
N LEU A 6 -24.56 -30.66 55.59
CA LEU A 6 -25.00 -29.19 55.56
C LEU A 6 -25.28 -28.56 57.01
N ALA A 7 -25.73 -27.31 57.40
CA ALA A 7 -26.37 -26.07 56.83
C ALA A 7 -26.18 -24.67 57.62
N ILE A 8 -27.21 -23.78 57.80
CA ILE A 8 -27.22 -22.24 57.85
C ILE A 8 -28.38 -21.57 58.73
N VAL A 9 -28.46 -20.20 59.08
CA VAL A 9 -29.70 -19.27 59.22
C VAL A 9 -29.67 -17.86 60.02
N LEU A 10 -30.15 -16.72 59.40
CA LEU A 10 -30.94 -15.43 59.80
C LEU A 10 -30.61 -14.15 60.71
N LEU A 11 -30.91 -12.91 60.15
CA LEU A 11 -31.62 -11.62 60.60
C LEU A 11 -31.08 -10.33 61.36
N LEU A 12 -31.28 -9.14 60.71
CA LEU A 12 -31.79 -7.75 61.08
C LEU A 12 -31.08 -6.64 61.95
N PHE A 13 -30.86 -5.46 61.29
CA PHE A 13 -30.87 -4.01 61.68
C PHE A 13 -30.76 -3.47 63.15
N SER A 14 -29.82 -2.53 63.41
CA SER A 14 -30.06 -1.05 63.55
C SER A 14 -28.88 -0.21 64.14
N SER A 15 -28.90 1.12 63.90
CA SER A 15 -28.11 2.22 64.53
C SER A 15 -26.56 2.26 64.48
N SER A 16 -26.04 3.01 63.50
CA SER A 16 -25.21 4.24 63.64
C SER A 16 -24.02 4.36 64.64
N ILE A 17 -22.84 4.66 64.05
CA ILE A 17 -21.74 5.51 64.58
C ILE A 17 -20.92 4.97 65.78
N SER A 18 -19.71 4.45 65.52
CA SER A 18 -18.42 5.15 65.79
C SER A 18 -17.21 4.17 65.73
N GLY A 19 -16.00 4.69 65.47
CA GLY A 19 -14.75 4.09 65.95
C GLY A 19 -14.05 3.07 65.05
N CYS A 20 -13.15 3.58 64.21
CA CYS A 20 -12.16 2.89 63.37
C CYS A 20 -11.55 1.58 63.95
N ILE A 21 -11.44 0.55 63.10
CA ILE A 21 -10.36 -0.44 63.13
C ILE A 21 -9.74 -0.46 61.72
N PHE A 22 -8.41 -0.36 61.64
CA PHE A 22 -7.66 -0.19 60.40
C PHE A 22 -7.67 -1.44 59.51
N TRP A 23 -8.16 -1.29 58.29
CA TRP A 23 -7.67 -1.97 57.08
C TRP A 23 -7.42 -0.87 56.04
N ASP A 24 -6.26 -0.88 55.38
CA ASP A 24 -5.94 0.09 54.33
C ASP A 24 -6.66 -0.28 53.04
N GLU A 25 -7.81 0.35 52.78
CA GLU A 25 -8.24 0.59 51.40
C GLU A 25 -7.46 1.81 50.91
N GLY A 26 -6.48 1.56 50.03
CA GLY A 26 -5.85 2.63 49.26
C GLY A 26 -6.90 3.40 48.43
N PRO A 27 -6.57 4.61 47.94
CA PRO A 27 -7.48 5.31 47.04
C PRO A 27 -7.81 4.37 45.88
N ALA A 28 -9.10 4.16 45.62
CA ALA A 28 -9.53 3.40 44.44
C ALA A 28 -8.83 4.03 43.23
N GLU A 29 -8.01 3.23 42.53
CA GLU A 29 -7.36 3.69 41.32
C GLU A 29 -8.44 4.23 40.39
N PRO A 30 -8.23 5.40 39.75
CA PRO A 30 -9.18 5.86 38.76
C PRO A 30 -9.33 4.72 37.76
N ILE A 31 -10.57 4.35 37.46
CA ILE A 31 -10.82 3.62 36.23
C ILE A 31 -10.32 4.56 35.15
N GLU A 32 -9.17 4.23 34.55
CA GLU A 32 -8.74 4.91 33.35
C GLU A 32 -9.89 4.76 32.36
N GLU A 33 -10.50 5.88 31.99
CA GLU A 33 -11.19 5.93 30.71
C GLU A 33 -10.16 5.43 29.71
N VAL A 34 -10.45 4.30 29.06
CA VAL A 34 -9.63 3.83 27.95
C VAL A 34 -9.75 4.91 26.89
N VAL A 35 -8.78 5.84 26.91
CA VAL A 35 -8.65 6.88 25.91
C VAL A 35 -8.59 6.13 24.60
N ASP A 36 -9.65 6.31 23.81
CA ASP A 36 -9.86 5.54 22.58
C ASP A 36 -8.58 5.62 21.76
N SER A 37 -7.95 4.47 21.50
CA SER A 37 -6.53 4.42 21.15
C SER A 37 -6.33 5.29 19.93
N GLU A 38 -5.57 6.39 20.06
CA GLU A 38 -5.39 7.35 18.96
C GLU A 38 -5.05 6.56 17.70
N PHE A 39 -5.80 6.81 16.62
CA PHE A 39 -5.81 5.97 15.42
C PHE A 39 -4.40 5.64 14.91
N GLY A 40 -3.48 6.60 15.12
CA GLY A 40 -2.05 6.41 15.05
C GLY A 40 -1.44 7.26 13.95
N ALA A 41 -0.13 7.06 13.75
CA ALA A 41 0.45 7.36 12.46
C ALA A 41 -0.06 6.34 11.44
N PHE A 42 -0.34 6.83 10.24
CA PHE A 42 -0.86 6.05 9.13
C PHE A 42 -0.19 6.51 7.83
N SER A 43 -0.28 5.67 6.80
CA SER A 43 0.01 6.05 5.42
C SER A 43 -1.17 5.64 4.54
N VAL A 44 -1.48 6.45 3.53
CA VAL A 44 -2.56 6.20 2.57
C VAL A 44 -1.95 5.84 1.22
N VAL A 45 -2.23 4.62 0.77
CA VAL A 45 -1.82 4.12 -0.55
C VAL A 45 -3.03 4.15 -1.49
N ALA A 46 -2.80 4.56 -2.74
CA ALA A 46 -3.81 4.51 -3.79
C ALA A 46 -3.40 3.53 -4.90
N PRO A 47 -3.88 2.27 -4.86
CA PRO A 47 -3.92 1.40 -6.02
C PRO A 47 -4.91 1.94 -7.06
N ILE A 48 -4.54 1.85 -8.32
CA ILE A 48 -5.37 2.26 -9.46
C ILE A 48 -5.47 1.08 -10.42
N ASP A 49 -6.65 0.48 -10.55
CA ASP A 49 -6.82 -0.83 -11.22
C ASP A 49 -8.28 -1.18 -11.60
N THR A 50 -8.58 -2.45 -11.96
CA THR A 50 -9.86 -2.94 -12.53
C THR A 50 -11.12 -2.69 -11.70
N GLY A 51 -11.00 -2.80 -10.38
CA GLY A 51 -12.09 -2.94 -9.42
C GLY A 51 -11.58 -3.67 -8.17
N ILE A 52 -12.44 -3.94 -7.18
CA ILE A 52 -12.03 -4.64 -5.96
C ILE A 52 -13.15 -5.43 -5.27
N ASN A 53 -12.84 -6.67 -4.87
CA ASN A 53 -13.66 -7.50 -4.00
C ASN A 53 -13.55 -7.06 -2.53
N VAL A 54 -14.29 -6.00 -2.16
CA VAL A 54 -14.31 -5.47 -0.78
C VAL A 54 -14.76 -6.47 0.30
N TYR A 55 -15.37 -7.60 -0.10
CA TYR A 55 -15.84 -8.65 0.81
C TYR A 55 -14.75 -9.60 1.28
N HIS A 56 -13.57 -9.60 0.64
CA HIS A 56 -12.51 -10.55 0.95
C HIS A 56 -11.96 -10.32 2.37
N ASN A 57 -11.79 -11.41 3.12
CA ASN A 57 -11.36 -11.38 4.51
C ASN A 57 -9.99 -10.69 4.72
N HIS A 58 -9.16 -10.57 3.67
CA HIS A 58 -7.90 -9.82 3.68
C HIS A 58 -8.07 -8.31 3.95
N PHE A 59 -9.19 -7.72 3.49
CA PHE A 59 -9.46 -6.28 3.59
C PHE A 59 -10.22 -5.88 4.87
N ILE A 60 -10.75 -6.85 5.60
CA ILE A 60 -11.54 -6.63 6.83
C ILE A 60 -10.66 -6.04 7.95
N MET A 61 -11.22 -5.11 8.72
CA MET A 61 -10.56 -4.49 9.87
C MET A 61 -11.46 -4.48 11.12
N ASN A 62 -10.85 -4.73 12.29
CA ASN A 62 -11.56 -4.78 13.58
C ASN A 62 -11.85 -3.39 14.19
N LYS A 63 -11.38 -2.30 13.56
CA LYS A 63 -11.56 -0.91 14.02
C LYS A 63 -12.44 -0.14 13.02
N SER A 64 -13.05 0.94 13.47
CA SER A 64 -13.58 1.98 12.58
C SER A 64 -12.43 2.90 12.12
N TYR A 65 -12.52 3.46 10.92
CA TYR A 65 -11.79 4.70 10.65
C TYR A 65 -12.42 5.85 11.47
N PRO A 66 -11.61 6.81 11.95
CA PRO A 66 -12.12 7.98 12.66
C PRO A 66 -12.72 8.98 11.66
N GLN A 67 -13.76 9.72 12.07
CA GLN A 67 -14.50 10.61 11.16
C GLN A 67 -13.59 11.64 10.47
N TRP A 68 -12.57 12.18 11.16
CA TRP A 68 -11.64 13.16 10.56
C TRP A 68 -10.82 12.61 9.38
N LEU A 69 -10.60 11.29 9.30
CA LEU A 69 -9.93 10.65 8.17
C LEU A 69 -10.87 10.52 6.97
N LEU A 70 -12.13 10.14 7.23
CA LEU A 70 -13.18 10.07 6.21
C LEU A 70 -13.47 11.47 5.64
N ASP A 71 -13.60 12.48 6.51
CA ASP A 71 -13.73 13.89 6.13
C ASP A 71 -12.51 14.36 5.31
N GLY A 72 -11.29 13.99 5.73
CA GLY A 72 -10.04 14.36 5.07
C GLY A 72 -9.79 13.70 3.70
N LEU A 73 -10.43 12.56 3.45
CA LEU A 73 -10.49 11.90 2.14
C LEU A 73 -11.75 12.30 1.33
N ASN A 74 -12.58 13.21 1.85
CA ASN A 74 -13.83 13.67 1.24
C ASN A 74 -14.84 12.53 0.96
N VAL A 75 -14.93 11.53 1.84
CA VAL A 75 -15.88 10.41 1.75
C VAL A 75 -17.33 10.94 1.67
N THR A 76 -18.01 10.68 0.56
CA THR A 76 -19.39 11.12 0.30
C THR A 76 -20.42 10.11 0.80
N MET A 77 -20.05 8.81 0.76
CA MET A 77 -20.93 7.68 1.00
C MET A 77 -20.26 6.66 1.92
N ILE A 78 -21.05 5.98 2.75
CA ILE A 78 -20.57 4.86 3.58
C ILE A 78 -21.51 3.67 3.37
N CYS A 79 -20.98 2.57 2.83
CA CYS A 79 -21.71 1.30 2.73
C CYS A 79 -21.45 0.45 3.98
N ASP A 80 -22.52 -0.04 4.61
CA ASP A 80 -22.44 -1.10 5.62
C ASP A 80 -22.44 -2.46 4.92
N ILE A 81 -21.26 -3.07 4.72
CA ILE A 81 -21.14 -4.30 3.94
C ILE A 81 -21.50 -5.58 4.74
N SER A 82 -22.07 -6.56 4.06
CA SER A 82 -22.38 -7.88 4.62
C SER A 82 -21.13 -8.73 4.86
N THR A 83 -20.99 -9.24 6.08
CA THR A 83 -19.83 -10.05 6.51
C THR A 83 -20.15 -11.54 6.70
N ASN A 84 -21.34 -12.00 6.27
CA ASN A 84 -21.81 -13.37 6.46
C ASN A 84 -22.40 -13.94 5.16
N GLY A 85 -22.16 -15.22 4.91
CA GLY A 85 -22.47 -15.86 3.62
C GLY A 85 -21.28 -15.82 2.65
N THR A 86 -21.51 -16.41 1.48
CA THR A 86 -20.62 -16.39 0.30
C THR A 86 -20.53 -15.00 -0.34
N TRP A 87 -19.59 -14.81 -1.27
CA TRP A 87 -19.45 -13.57 -2.05
C TRP A 87 -20.79 -13.11 -2.66
N GLN A 88 -21.46 -14.02 -3.38
CA GLN A 88 -22.74 -13.75 -4.05
C GLN A 88 -23.85 -13.35 -3.04
N GLU A 89 -23.95 -14.04 -1.90
CA GLU A 89 -24.96 -13.73 -0.88
C GLU A 89 -24.73 -12.37 -0.22
N ARG A 90 -23.47 -11.92 -0.08
CA ARG A 90 -23.13 -10.59 0.43
C ARG A 90 -23.44 -9.49 -0.59
N TYR A 91 -22.99 -9.69 -1.84
CA TYR A 91 -23.31 -8.79 -2.94
C TYR A 91 -24.83 -8.61 -3.12
N GLU A 92 -25.60 -9.69 -3.15
CA GLU A 92 -27.07 -9.64 -3.26
C GLU A 92 -27.74 -8.96 -2.06
N SER A 93 -27.17 -9.11 -0.85
CA SER A 93 -27.69 -8.48 0.37
C SER A 93 -27.48 -6.95 0.38
N ASP A 94 -26.36 -6.48 -0.14
CA ASP A 94 -25.99 -5.05 -0.08
C ASP A 94 -26.38 -4.29 -1.36
N LYS A 95 -26.89 -4.98 -2.39
CA LYS A 95 -27.10 -4.41 -3.72
C LYS A 95 -27.99 -3.16 -3.73
N GLU A 96 -29.22 -3.26 -3.19
CA GLU A 96 -30.19 -2.15 -3.29
C GLU A 96 -29.77 -0.93 -2.43
N ASP A 97 -29.11 -1.15 -1.29
CA ASP A 97 -28.75 -0.09 -0.32
C ASP A 97 -27.32 0.47 -0.52
N CYS A 98 -26.43 -0.25 -1.20
CA CYS A 98 -25.06 0.19 -1.53
C CYS A 98 -24.84 0.25 -3.06
N TRP A 99 -24.63 -0.89 -3.72
CA TRP A 99 -24.07 -0.94 -5.08
C TRP A 99 -24.92 -0.20 -6.13
N ASP A 100 -26.24 -0.32 -6.07
CA ASP A 100 -27.18 0.37 -6.98
C ASP A 100 -27.30 1.89 -6.71
N GLN A 101 -26.57 2.43 -5.72
CA GLN A 101 -26.57 3.86 -5.35
C GLN A 101 -25.26 4.59 -5.68
N ILE A 102 -24.15 3.88 -5.95
CA ILE A 102 -22.83 4.50 -6.16
C ILE A 102 -22.79 5.23 -7.51
N THR A 103 -22.23 6.44 -7.55
CA THR A 103 -21.96 7.18 -8.78
C THR A 103 -20.45 7.45 -8.96
N SER A 104 -20.04 7.85 -10.17
CA SER A 104 -18.66 8.26 -10.44
C SER A 104 -18.21 9.54 -9.72
N THR A 105 -19.15 10.24 -9.06
CA THR A 105 -18.83 11.38 -8.19
C THR A 105 -18.63 11.00 -6.72
N ASP A 106 -18.82 9.72 -6.37
CA ASP A 106 -18.74 9.25 -4.99
C ASP A 106 -17.36 8.75 -4.57
N ILE A 107 -17.09 8.95 -3.28
CA ILE A 107 -15.97 8.36 -2.55
C ILE A 107 -16.61 7.55 -1.42
N VAL A 108 -16.53 6.23 -1.56
CA VAL A 108 -17.29 5.26 -0.77
C VAL A 108 -16.39 4.59 0.25
N TRP A 109 -16.68 4.72 1.54
CA TRP A 109 -16.06 3.85 2.55
C TRP A 109 -16.90 2.59 2.75
N PHE A 110 -16.30 1.42 2.55
CA PHE A 110 -16.92 0.13 2.84
C PHE A 110 -16.65 -0.21 4.31
N ARG A 111 -17.64 0.05 5.18
CA ARG A 111 -17.48 0.01 6.64
C ARG A 111 -17.09 -1.38 7.12
N GLY A 112 -16.05 -1.43 7.96
CA GLY A 112 -15.45 -2.69 8.42
C GLY A 112 -14.35 -3.21 7.49
N THR A 113 -14.04 -2.50 6.40
CA THR A 113 -12.87 -2.74 5.56
C THR A 113 -11.89 -1.57 5.62
N LYS A 114 -10.65 -1.82 5.18
CA LYS A 114 -9.62 -0.80 4.93
C LYS A 114 -9.83 -0.01 3.63
N ILE A 115 -10.87 -0.32 2.85
CA ILE A 115 -11.08 0.19 1.50
C ILE A 115 -11.97 1.43 1.53
N ILE A 116 -11.43 2.54 1.05
CA ILE A 116 -12.17 3.72 0.61
C ILE A 116 -11.99 3.75 -0.91
N GLY A 117 -13.07 3.58 -1.67
CA GLY A 117 -13.04 3.45 -3.13
C GLY A 117 -13.66 4.65 -3.84
N THR A 118 -13.24 4.88 -5.09
CA THR A 118 -13.90 5.80 -6.03
C THR A 118 -13.69 5.30 -7.47
N SER A 119 -14.57 5.70 -8.39
CA SER A 119 -14.47 5.38 -9.81
C SER A 119 -14.76 6.64 -10.64
N PRO A 120 -13.74 7.40 -11.06
CA PRO A 120 -13.94 8.66 -11.78
C PRO A 120 -14.27 8.49 -13.27
N ASP A 121 -14.28 7.26 -13.79
CA ASP A 121 -14.61 6.92 -15.17
C ASP A 121 -16.04 6.36 -15.27
N ASP A 122 -16.92 6.99 -16.05
CA ASP A 122 -18.36 6.63 -16.19
C ASP A 122 -18.64 5.28 -16.90
N ASP A 123 -17.62 4.47 -17.21
CA ASP A 123 -17.69 3.38 -18.20
C ASP A 123 -17.88 1.95 -17.62
N THR A 124 -17.98 1.77 -16.28
CA THR A 124 -18.18 0.46 -15.62
C THR A 124 -19.66 0.15 -15.30
N GLU A 125 -20.04 -1.15 -15.22
CA GLU A 125 -21.44 -1.55 -14.95
C GLU A 125 -21.82 -1.45 -13.46
N ILE A 126 -20.85 -1.64 -12.55
CA ILE A 126 -21.01 -1.48 -11.09
C ILE A 126 -19.73 -0.79 -10.58
N PRO A 127 -19.75 0.52 -10.29
CA PRO A 127 -18.55 1.24 -9.88
C PRO A 127 -17.84 0.63 -8.68
N ILE A 128 -16.51 0.56 -8.74
CA ILE A 128 -15.56 0.06 -7.74
C ILE A 128 -15.54 -1.49 -7.59
N LEU A 129 -16.57 -2.22 -7.99
CA LEU A 129 -16.65 -3.67 -7.79
C LEU A 129 -15.96 -4.43 -8.93
N ASP A 130 -15.03 -5.34 -8.60
CA ASP A 130 -14.34 -6.19 -9.59
C ASP A 130 -15.33 -6.95 -10.51
N ASP A 131 -15.03 -7.03 -11.80
CA ASP A 131 -15.73 -7.92 -12.73
C ASP A 131 -15.47 -9.37 -12.29
N PRO A 132 -16.50 -10.24 -12.15
CA PRO A 132 -16.28 -11.67 -11.90
C PRO A 132 -15.31 -12.38 -12.88
N GLN A 133 -14.99 -11.77 -14.02
CA GLN A 133 -14.02 -12.24 -15.01
C GLN A 133 -12.61 -11.61 -14.90
N ASP A 134 -12.44 -10.54 -14.12
CA ASP A 134 -11.15 -9.86 -13.93
C ASP A 134 -10.95 -9.47 -12.45
N GLY A 135 -9.98 -10.11 -11.79
CA GLY A 135 -9.72 -9.97 -10.36
C GLY A 135 -8.44 -9.19 -10.03
N HIS A 136 -7.93 -8.43 -10.99
CA HIS A 136 -6.58 -7.87 -10.92
C HIS A 136 -6.43 -6.84 -9.78
N GLY A 137 -7.36 -5.90 -9.65
CA GLY A 137 -7.35 -4.88 -8.59
C GLY A 137 -7.49 -5.42 -7.17
N THR A 138 -8.21 -6.53 -6.98
CA THR A 138 -8.21 -7.31 -5.72
C THR A 138 -6.81 -7.83 -5.39
N ALA A 139 -6.14 -8.50 -6.32
CA ALA A 139 -4.79 -9.05 -6.09
C ALA A 139 -3.77 -7.92 -5.85
N VAL A 140 -3.80 -6.87 -6.68
CA VAL A 140 -2.97 -5.67 -6.57
C VAL A 140 -3.11 -4.99 -5.20
N THR A 141 -4.34 -4.84 -4.69
CA THR A 141 -4.57 -4.25 -3.36
C THR A 141 -4.10 -5.18 -2.24
N GLY A 142 -4.23 -6.50 -2.42
CA GLY A 142 -3.64 -7.50 -1.51
C GLY A 142 -2.12 -7.42 -1.45
N ALA A 143 -1.43 -7.13 -2.55
CA ALA A 143 0.03 -6.98 -2.57
C ALA A 143 0.50 -5.73 -1.79
N VAL A 144 -0.27 -4.64 -1.79
CA VAL A 144 -0.01 -3.50 -0.90
C VAL A 144 -0.12 -3.91 0.57
N LEU A 145 -1.21 -4.61 0.94
CA LEU A 145 -1.53 -4.96 2.31
C LEU A 145 -0.72 -6.13 2.87
N ASN A 146 -0.16 -7.01 2.03
CA ASN A 146 0.89 -7.95 2.42
C ASN A 146 2.12 -7.20 2.95
N ALA A 147 2.56 -6.15 2.25
CA ALA A 147 3.74 -5.36 2.61
C ALA A 147 3.48 -4.29 3.70
N ASN A 148 2.25 -3.79 3.82
CA ASN A 148 1.81 -3.01 4.98
C ASN A 148 0.36 -3.35 5.40
N PRO A 149 0.17 -4.25 6.37
CA PRO A 149 -1.15 -4.64 6.85
C PRO A 149 -1.99 -3.50 7.47
N ASP A 150 -1.37 -2.40 7.92
CA ASP A 150 -2.02 -1.27 8.57
C ASP A 150 -2.17 -0.03 7.65
N ALA A 151 -1.88 -0.16 6.35
CA ALA A 151 -2.12 0.90 5.38
C ALA A 151 -3.62 1.22 5.21
N VAL A 152 -3.91 2.51 4.97
CA VAL A 152 -5.23 2.97 4.51
C VAL A 152 -5.27 2.88 2.99
N ILE A 153 -6.29 2.24 2.43
CA ILE A 153 -6.41 2.09 0.97
C ILE A 153 -7.40 3.12 0.43
N PHE A 154 -6.92 4.02 -0.43
CA PHE A 154 -7.75 4.85 -1.30
C PHE A 154 -7.77 4.23 -2.71
N PHE A 155 -8.60 3.22 -2.91
CA PHE A 155 -8.70 2.50 -4.18
C PHE A 155 -9.34 3.39 -5.25
N VAL A 156 -8.78 3.38 -6.46
CA VAL A 156 -9.37 4.04 -7.62
C VAL A 156 -9.59 3.00 -8.72
N GLU A 157 -10.83 2.85 -9.15
CA GLU A 157 -11.16 2.08 -10.34
C GLU A 157 -10.77 2.86 -11.60
N GLY A 158 -10.21 2.16 -12.59
CA GLY A 158 -9.93 2.70 -13.93
C GLY A 158 -8.46 2.65 -14.36
N PHE A 159 -8.22 3.05 -15.61
CA PHE A 159 -6.90 3.03 -16.25
C PHE A 159 -6.55 4.37 -16.93
N SER A 160 -7.27 5.44 -16.58
CA SER A 160 -7.22 6.74 -17.25
C SER A 160 -6.30 7.76 -16.57
N ASP A 161 -6.05 8.87 -17.27
CA ASP A 161 -5.48 10.07 -16.66
C ASP A 161 -6.41 10.66 -15.59
N ALA A 162 -7.73 10.52 -15.73
CA ALA A 162 -8.72 10.90 -14.71
C ALA A 162 -8.58 10.07 -13.41
N ALA A 163 -8.38 8.76 -13.52
CA ALA A 163 -8.14 7.86 -12.37
C ALA A 163 -6.84 8.25 -11.64
N VAL A 164 -5.75 8.45 -12.37
CA VAL A 164 -4.49 8.94 -11.79
C VAL A 164 -4.64 10.33 -11.19
N LEU A 165 -5.41 11.24 -11.81
CA LEU A 165 -5.68 12.57 -11.27
C LEU A 165 -6.57 12.54 -10.01
N ALA A 166 -7.49 11.58 -9.86
CA ALA A 166 -8.28 11.42 -8.64
C ALA A 166 -7.37 11.09 -7.45
N ALA A 167 -6.49 10.09 -7.61
CA ALA A 167 -5.47 9.75 -6.62
C ALA A 167 -4.44 10.90 -6.42
N ALA A 168 -4.05 11.60 -7.49
CA ALA A 168 -3.11 12.72 -7.43
C ALA A 168 -3.65 13.88 -6.60
N ASN A 169 -4.94 14.21 -6.71
CA ASN A 169 -5.55 15.37 -6.05
C ASN A 169 -6.08 15.09 -4.63
N GLN A 170 -6.20 13.84 -4.20
CA GLN A 170 -6.60 13.49 -2.83
C GLN A 170 -5.59 13.99 -1.78
N PRO A 171 -5.95 14.85 -0.80
CA PRO A 171 -4.96 15.51 0.06
C PRO A 171 -4.09 14.57 0.90
N LEU A 172 -4.64 13.43 1.32
CA LEU A 172 -4.00 12.50 2.27
C LEU A 172 -3.25 11.33 1.61
N VAL A 173 -3.39 11.10 0.30
CA VAL A 173 -2.70 10.00 -0.41
C VAL A 173 -1.20 10.27 -0.50
N ASP A 174 -0.39 9.29 -0.06
CA ASP A 174 1.08 9.36 -0.01
C ASP A 174 1.73 8.74 -1.24
N VAL A 175 1.29 7.53 -1.57
CA VAL A 175 1.89 6.65 -2.58
C VAL A 175 0.79 6.21 -3.53
N ILE A 176 1.02 6.40 -4.82
CA ILE A 176 0.14 5.94 -5.88
C ILE A 176 0.84 4.77 -6.59
N THR A 177 0.09 3.70 -6.89
CA THR A 177 0.61 2.53 -7.62
C THR A 177 -0.29 2.20 -8.81
N THR A 178 0.28 2.24 -10.02
CA THR A 178 -0.38 1.82 -11.26
C THR A 178 0.18 0.48 -11.70
N SER A 179 -0.63 -0.56 -11.60
CA SER A 179 -0.24 -1.95 -11.92
C SER A 179 -0.55 -2.38 -13.36
N PHE A 180 -1.03 -1.44 -14.17
CA PHE A 180 -1.35 -1.58 -15.59
C PHE A 180 -0.26 -0.95 -16.48
N GLY A 181 -0.21 -1.35 -17.74
CA GLY A 181 0.71 -0.78 -18.73
C GLY A 181 0.48 -1.34 -20.14
N PRO A 182 0.83 -0.58 -21.19
CA PRO A 182 0.65 -1.00 -22.58
C PRO A 182 1.70 -2.05 -23.01
N ILE A 183 1.28 -3.31 -23.08
CA ILE A 183 2.11 -4.51 -23.39
C ILE A 183 3.18 -4.23 -24.45
N GLY A 184 4.44 -4.51 -24.10
CA GLY A 184 5.61 -4.20 -24.91
C GLY A 184 6.22 -2.82 -24.64
N SER A 185 5.73 -2.12 -23.61
CA SER A 185 5.95 -0.68 -23.37
C SER A 185 5.70 0.12 -24.66
N ILE A 186 4.49 0.02 -25.20
CA ILE A 186 4.07 0.84 -26.36
C ILE A 186 3.73 2.24 -25.84
N PRO A 187 4.34 3.33 -26.34
CA PRO A 187 4.09 4.66 -25.79
C PRO A 187 2.64 5.12 -26.04
N VAL A 188 1.85 5.15 -24.98
CA VAL A 188 0.46 5.65 -24.94
C VAL A 188 0.43 6.87 -24.02
N PRO A 189 0.25 8.09 -24.55
CA PRO A 189 0.34 9.32 -23.77
C PRO A 189 -0.91 9.61 -22.93
N GLY A 190 -0.72 10.42 -21.88
CA GLY A 190 -1.73 10.93 -20.95
C GLY A 190 -1.45 10.57 -19.48
N ILE A 191 -1.02 9.33 -19.22
CA ILE A 191 -0.73 8.84 -17.86
C ILE A 191 0.52 9.51 -17.28
N GLU A 192 1.50 9.82 -18.12
CA GLU A 192 2.70 10.56 -17.74
C GLU A 192 2.36 11.96 -17.19
N ASP A 193 1.42 12.69 -17.79
CA ASP A 193 1.04 14.03 -17.33
C ASP A 193 0.29 13.96 -15.99
N ALA A 194 -0.58 12.96 -15.79
CA ALA A 194 -1.28 12.76 -14.53
C ALA A 194 -0.33 12.35 -13.38
N THR A 195 0.64 11.47 -13.65
CA THR A 195 1.69 11.10 -12.67
C THR A 195 2.64 12.26 -12.39
N LYS A 196 2.85 13.17 -13.35
CA LYS A 196 3.63 14.41 -13.18
C LYS A 196 2.96 15.34 -12.16
N VAL A 197 1.64 15.51 -12.23
CA VAL A 197 0.86 16.25 -11.22
C VAL A 197 1.00 15.59 -9.84
N ALA A 198 0.90 14.27 -9.75
CA ALA A 198 1.05 13.56 -8.47
C ALA A 198 2.42 13.81 -7.79
N VAL A 199 3.53 13.63 -8.53
CA VAL A 199 4.88 13.67 -7.95
C VAL A 199 5.47 15.09 -7.95
N VAL A 200 5.41 15.81 -9.07
CA VAL A 200 6.10 17.10 -9.24
C VAL A 200 5.31 18.26 -8.62
N GLU A 201 3.98 18.24 -8.73
CA GLU A 201 3.13 19.27 -8.14
C GLU A 201 2.75 18.89 -6.71
N ASN A 202 2.08 17.75 -6.51
CA ASN A 202 1.50 17.34 -5.23
C ASN A 202 2.46 16.55 -4.30
N ARG A 203 3.73 16.38 -4.71
CA ARG A 203 4.85 15.87 -3.89
C ARG A 203 4.71 14.43 -3.37
N LYS A 204 3.86 13.64 -4.00
CA LYS A 204 3.62 12.22 -3.68
C LYS A 204 4.73 11.33 -4.21
N ILE A 205 4.67 10.04 -3.88
CA ILE A 205 5.43 8.99 -4.55
C ILE A 205 4.52 8.30 -5.57
N HIS A 206 5.07 7.98 -6.75
CA HIS A 206 4.40 7.14 -7.74
C HIS A 206 5.26 5.91 -8.07
N ALA A 207 4.65 4.73 -8.08
CA ALA A 207 5.26 3.48 -8.54
C ALA A 207 4.48 2.95 -9.76
N GLY A 208 5.19 2.67 -10.85
CA GLY A 208 4.61 2.19 -12.11
C GLY A 208 5.19 0.86 -12.57
N ALA A 209 4.34 -0.02 -13.10
CA ALA A 209 4.69 -1.37 -13.51
C ALA A 209 5.48 -1.39 -14.82
N ALA A 210 6.72 -1.89 -14.77
CA ALA A 210 7.67 -1.86 -15.89
C ALA A 210 7.43 -2.93 -16.99
N ASP A 211 6.17 -3.18 -17.38
CA ASP A 211 5.73 -4.17 -18.38
C ASP A 211 6.05 -5.65 -18.08
N ASN A 212 5.13 -6.51 -18.54
CA ASN A 212 5.23 -7.97 -18.51
C ASN A 212 5.78 -8.53 -19.84
N THR A 213 6.62 -7.75 -20.52
CA THR A 213 7.55 -8.20 -21.56
C THR A 213 8.95 -7.64 -21.27
N PRO A 214 10.06 -8.21 -21.79
CA PRO A 214 11.42 -7.71 -21.54
C PRO A 214 11.77 -6.35 -22.16
N SER A 215 10.77 -5.57 -22.62
CA SER A 215 10.93 -4.22 -23.19
C SER A 215 11.61 -3.22 -22.24
N PRO A 216 12.22 -2.14 -22.77
CA PRO A 216 12.72 -1.05 -21.94
C PRO A 216 11.57 -0.23 -21.32
N ALA A 217 11.55 -0.16 -19.99
CA ALA A 217 10.58 0.61 -19.22
C ALA A 217 10.60 2.12 -19.55
N VAL A 218 11.72 2.63 -20.09
CA VAL A 218 11.94 4.02 -20.52
C VAL A 218 10.74 4.66 -21.22
N GLN A 219 10.08 3.93 -22.13
CA GLN A 219 8.99 4.45 -22.97
C GLN A 219 7.58 4.04 -22.50
N ASP A 220 7.48 3.33 -21.37
CA ASP A 220 6.21 2.99 -20.72
C ASP A 220 5.65 4.23 -20.02
N SER A 221 4.37 4.58 -20.16
CA SER A 221 3.83 5.81 -19.57
C SER A 221 3.56 5.75 -18.06
N THR A 222 3.71 4.58 -17.41
CA THR A 222 3.64 4.44 -15.95
C THR A 222 5.04 4.43 -15.32
N ALA A 223 5.91 3.56 -15.82
CA ALA A 223 7.24 3.28 -15.26
C ALA A 223 8.34 4.17 -15.87
N GLY A 224 8.18 4.57 -17.13
CA GLY A 224 9.14 5.35 -17.89
C GLY A 224 9.32 6.81 -17.47
N PRO A 225 8.30 7.57 -17.03
CA PRO A 225 8.46 8.98 -16.73
C PRO A 225 9.48 9.22 -15.60
N PRO A 226 10.40 10.20 -15.72
CA PRO A 226 11.55 10.33 -14.81
C PRO A 226 11.17 10.61 -13.35
N TRP A 227 9.96 11.11 -13.09
CA TRP A 227 9.40 11.31 -11.75
C TRP A 227 8.86 10.03 -11.11
N SER A 228 8.44 9.03 -11.90
CA SER A 228 7.98 7.72 -11.40
C SER A 228 9.13 6.87 -10.87
N ILE A 229 8.83 5.97 -9.94
CA ILE A 229 9.63 4.78 -9.64
C ILE A 229 9.16 3.66 -10.57
N GLY A 230 9.94 3.32 -11.59
CA GLY A 230 9.64 2.18 -12.47
C GLY A 230 10.03 0.86 -11.79
N VAL A 231 9.08 -0.09 -11.69
CA VAL A 231 9.26 -1.34 -10.93
C VAL A 231 9.22 -2.56 -11.86
N SER A 232 10.35 -3.27 -11.97
CA SER A 232 10.39 -4.60 -12.59
C SER A 232 10.23 -5.73 -11.55
N GLY A 233 10.24 -6.97 -12.03
CA GLY A 233 10.09 -8.19 -11.24
C GLY A 233 11.37 -9.01 -11.13
N TYR A 234 11.58 -9.60 -9.95
CA TYR A 234 12.52 -10.70 -9.73
C TYR A 234 11.84 -11.88 -9.01
N ALA A 235 12.42 -13.06 -9.12
CA ALA A 235 11.93 -14.27 -8.48
C ALA A 235 12.39 -14.34 -7.01
N GLU A 236 11.67 -13.68 -6.09
CA GLU A 236 11.85 -13.80 -4.64
C GLU A 236 11.61 -15.26 -4.17
N GLU A 237 12.36 -15.70 -3.16
CA GLU A 237 12.36 -17.04 -2.53
C GLU A 237 12.63 -18.25 -3.44
N GLY A 238 12.60 -18.09 -4.77
CA GLY A 238 12.88 -19.13 -5.76
C GLY A 238 14.33 -19.18 -6.22
N ASP A 239 14.71 -18.24 -7.09
CA ASP A 239 15.97 -18.29 -7.86
C ASP A 239 16.85 -17.03 -7.64
N ASP A 240 16.30 -16.00 -6.99
CA ASP A 240 16.91 -14.68 -6.78
C ASP A 240 17.42 -14.04 -8.09
N GLN A 241 16.74 -14.27 -9.22
CA GLN A 241 17.16 -13.80 -10.54
C GLN A 241 16.09 -12.90 -11.20
N LYS A 242 16.47 -12.19 -12.28
CA LYS A 242 15.51 -11.40 -13.06
C LYS A 242 14.53 -12.34 -13.77
N GLU A 243 13.24 -12.06 -13.66
CA GLU A 243 12.22 -12.78 -14.43
C GLU A 243 12.31 -12.49 -15.93
N THR A 244 12.29 -13.55 -16.76
CA THR A 244 12.56 -13.44 -18.22
C THR A 244 11.52 -12.58 -18.93
N MET A 245 10.29 -12.58 -18.43
CA MET A 245 9.19 -11.79 -18.98
C MET A 245 9.11 -10.37 -18.41
N SER A 246 9.85 -10.02 -17.36
CA SER A 246 9.77 -8.66 -16.80
C SER A 246 10.59 -7.65 -17.61
N GLY A 247 10.15 -6.38 -17.65
CA GLY A 247 10.85 -5.31 -18.37
C GLY A 247 12.25 -4.97 -17.85
N SER A 248 12.92 -4.14 -18.65
CA SER A 248 14.34 -3.80 -18.55
C SER A 248 14.51 -2.30 -18.31
N TYR A 249 15.64 -1.87 -17.75
CA TYR A 249 15.89 -0.47 -17.36
C TYR A 249 14.87 0.15 -16.36
N PRO A 250 14.43 -0.54 -15.29
CA PRO A 250 13.58 0.03 -14.25
C PRO A 250 14.39 0.95 -13.29
N ASP A 251 13.73 1.55 -12.29
CA ASP A 251 14.41 2.09 -11.10
C ASP A 251 14.83 0.98 -10.13
N ILE A 252 13.95 0.02 -9.83
CA ILE A 252 14.20 -1.13 -8.95
C ILE A 252 13.50 -2.41 -9.47
N ALA A 253 13.78 -3.55 -8.84
CA ALA A 253 12.97 -4.76 -8.97
C ALA A 253 12.37 -5.21 -7.63
N ALA A 254 11.16 -5.77 -7.63
CA ALA A 254 10.51 -6.33 -6.45
C ALA A 254 9.83 -7.68 -6.77
N ASP A 255 9.23 -8.33 -5.77
CA ASP A 255 8.69 -9.69 -5.89
C ASP A 255 7.63 -9.82 -7.00
N TRP A 256 7.97 -10.60 -8.02
CA TRP A 256 7.15 -10.86 -9.20
C TRP A 256 6.02 -11.85 -8.93
N THR A 257 6.18 -12.86 -8.04
CA THR A 257 5.22 -13.97 -7.88
C THR A 257 4.72 -14.08 -6.45
N GLN A 258 3.43 -13.80 -6.24
CA GLN A 258 2.85 -13.66 -4.92
C GLN A 258 1.57 -14.49 -4.76
N VAL A 259 1.29 -14.91 -3.53
CA VAL A 259 0.02 -15.53 -3.14
C VAL A 259 -0.92 -14.42 -2.68
N LEU A 260 -1.94 -14.12 -3.49
CA LEU A 260 -2.79 -12.92 -3.40
C LEU A 260 -4.28 -13.29 -3.33
N PRO A 261 -5.14 -12.44 -2.73
CA PRO A 261 -6.54 -12.74 -2.49
C PRO A 261 -7.35 -12.94 -3.79
N ASN A 262 -8.39 -13.76 -3.73
CA ASN A 262 -9.31 -14.00 -4.83
C ASN A 262 -10.42 -12.93 -4.92
N HIS A 263 -10.87 -12.65 -6.14
CA HIS A 263 -11.97 -11.70 -6.41
C HIS A 263 -13.35 -12.36 -6.35
N ASP A 264 -13.46 -13.67 -6.59
CA ASP A 264 -14.73 -14.41 -6.72
C ASP A 264 -15.17 -15.17 -5.46
N ASP A 265 -14.38 -15.11 -4.38
CA ASP A 265 -14.71 -15.69 -3.07
C ASP A 265 -14.53 -14.69 -1.90
N VAL A 266 -14.37 -15.18 -0.66
CA VAL A 266 -14.22 -14.34 0.54
C VAL A 266 -13.00 -14.68 1.41
N ASP A 267 -12.25 -15.73 1.09
CA ASP A 267 -11.16 -16.26 1.94
C ASP A 267 -10.08 -17.08 1.22
N GLY A 268 -10.23 -17.34 -0.08
CA GLY A 268 -9.28 -18.00 -0.95
C GLY A 268 -8.19 -17.06 -1.48
N TYR A 269 -7.10 -17.67 -1.92
CA TYR A 269 -5.93 -17.02 -2.48
C TYR A 269 -5.42 -17.83 -3.68
N HIS A 270 -4.77 -17.16 -4.62
CA HIS A 270 -4.13 -17.77 -5.78
C HIS A 270 -2.68 -17.28 -5.92
N GLU A 271 -1.84 -18.09 -6.56
CA GLU A 271 -0.49 -17.68 -6.97
C GLU A 271 -0.60 -16.93 -8.31
N THR A 272 -0.01 -15.74 -8.39
CA THR A 272 -0.04 -14.89 -9.60
C THR A 272 1.27 -14.12 -9.77
N SER A 273 1.57 -13.73 -11.01
CA SER A 273 2.91 -13.32 -11.43
C SER A 273 2.91 -12.10 -12.37
N GLY A 274 3.72 -11.08 -12.08
CA GLY A 274 3.88 -9.90 -12.92
C GLY A 274 4.48 -8.66 -12.23
N THR A 275 4.95 -7.68 -13.01
CA THR A 275 5.31 -6.34 -12.50
C THR A 275 4.14 -5.69 -11.76
N SER A 276 2.93 -6.02 -12.19
CA SER A 276 1.65 -5.65 -11.59
C SER A 276 1.51 -6.01 -10.11
N PHE A 277 2.30 -6.96 -9.59
CA PHE A 277 2.29 -7.33 -8.16
C PHE A 277 3.57 -6.87 -7.44
N ALA A 278 4.70 -6.79 -8.15
CA ALA A 278 5.95 -6.19 -7.66
C ALA A 278 5.78 -4.69 -7.31
N THR A 279 5.04 -3.95 -8.15
CA THR A 279 4.77 -2.50 -8.01
C THR A 279 3.97 -2.16 -6.73
N PRO A 280 2.78 -2.75 -6.49
CA PRO A 280 2.00 -2.48 -5.28
C PRO A 280 2.68 -2.99 -4.01
N ARG A 281 3.42 -4.11 -4.05
CA ARG A 281 4.24 -4.55 -2.90
C ARG A 281 5.29 -3.47 -2.56
N THR A 282 5.96 -2.90 -3.57
CA THR A 282 6.89 -1.77 -3.38
C THR A 282 6.18 -0.56 -2.77
N ALA A 283 4.97 -0.22 -3.24
CA ALA A 283 4.18 0.88 -2.66
C ALA A 283 3.79 0.62 -1.20
N GLY A 284 3.46 -0.63 -0.84
CA GLY A 284 3.22 -1.07 0.53
C GLY A 284 4.46 -0.91 1.41
N LEU A 285 5.63 -1.39 0.96
CA LEU A 285 6.90 -1.22 1.69
C LEU A 285 7.23 0.25 1.95
N LEU A 286 7.02 1.12 0.95
CA LEU A 286 7.21 2.56 1.08
C LEU A 286 6.22 3.19 2.08
N SER A 287 4.96 2.74 2.08
CA SER A 287 3.95 3.18 3.06
C SER A 287 4.31 2.77 4.50
N MET A 288 4.94 1.60 4.70
CA MET A 288 5.42 1.14 6.02
C MET A 288 6.56 2.04 6.55
N VAL A 289 7.51 2.41 5.67
CA VAL A 289 8.58 3.36 6.01
C VAL A 289 7.99 4.72 6.42
N ILE A 290 7.05 5.25 5.63
CA ILE A 290 6.36 6.53 5.91
C ILE A 290 5.61 6.46 7.25
N GLN A 291 4.79 5.43 7.44
CA GLN A 291 3.98 5.23 8.66
C GLN A 291 4.85 5.10 9.91
N THR A 292 5.97 4.36 9.83
CA THR A 292 6.88 4.19 10.97
C THR A 292 7.59 5.49 11.34
N LEU A 293 8.09 6.24 10.36
CA LEU A 293 8.72 7.55 10.59
C LEU A 293 7.71 8.58 11.14
N ARG A 294 6.46 8.56 10.67
CA ARG A 294 5.37 9.36 11.25
C ARG A 294 5.08 9.00 12.70
N ALA A 295 5.13 7.71 13.06
CA ALA A 295 4.98 7.25 14.44
C ALA A 295 6.14 7.73 15.33
N GLU A 296 7.37 7.66 14.82
CA GLU A 296 8.58 8.11 15.53
C GLU A 296 8.58 9.63 15.79
N PHE A 297 8.16 10.43 14.82
CA PHE A 297 8.20 11.90 14.89
C PHE A 297 6.88 12.58 15.29
N GLY A 298 5.81 11.80 15.54
CA GLY A 298 4.52 12.31 16.01
C GLY A 298 3.69 13.04 14.94
N ASP A 299 3.89 12.73 13.66
CA ASP A 299 3.14 13.32 12.55
C ASP A 299 1.87 12.49 12.27
N SER A 300 0.79 12.83 12.98
CA SER A 300 -0.52 12.15 12.91
C SER A 300 -1.35 12.54 11.66
N SER A 301 -0.69 12.83 10.53
CA SER A 301 -1.29 13.37 9.31
C SER A 301 -0.58 12.79 8.07
N SER A 302 -1.23 12.88 6.91
CA SER A 302 -0.83 12.16 5.69
C SER A 302 -0.77 13.08 4.46
N GLY A 303 -0.19 12.58 3.37
CA GLY A 303 0.13 13.33 2.16
C GLY A 303 1.38 14.20 2.28
N ALA A 304 1.61 15.04 1.27
CA ALA A 304 2.71 16.00 1.21
C ALA A 304 2.33 17.34 0.55
N ASP A 305 1.04 17.70 0.53
CA ASP A 305 0.51 18.91 -0.10
C ASP A 305 1.42 20.15 0.10
N PRO A 306 1.88 20.82 -0.99
CA PRO A 306 2.76 21.98 -0.88
C PRO A 306 2.22 23.15 -0.05
N ALA A 307 0.89 23.33 0.02
CA ALA A 307 0.28 24.48 0.70
C ALA A 307 0.18 24.32 2.21
N THR A 308 -0.09 23.11 2.70
CA THR A 308 -0.31 22.79 4.12
C THR A 308 0.84 22.02 4.76
N ARG A 309 1.53 21.16 4.00
CA ARG A 309 2.63 20.29 4.46
C ARG A 309 3.99 20.67 3.87
N SER A 310 4.07 21.73 3.05
CA SER A 310 5.31 22.27 2.46
C SER A 310 6.11 21.29 1.59
N GLY A 311 5.49 20.22 1.08
CA GLY A 311 6.18 19.16 0.33
C GLY A 311 6.79 18.05 1.19
N PHE A 312 6.58 18.07 2.52
CA PHE A 312 7.12 17.05 3.42
C PHE A 312 6.13 15.89 3.63
N MET A 313 6.59 14.68 3.31
CA MET A 313 5.92 13.41 3.58
C MET A 313 5.88 13.15 5.10
N ILE A 314 6.93 13.53 5.84
CA ILE A 314 6.96 13.46 7.32
C ILE A 314 7.37 14.83 7.91
N GLN A 315 6.50 15.39 8.74
CA GLN A 315 6.70 16.66 9.45
C GLN A 315 7.72 16.54 10.60
N GLY A 316 8.21 17.67 11.09
CA GLY A 316 9.16 17.75 12.21
C GLY A 316 10.61 17.42 11.84
N VAL A 317 10.81 16.43 10.94
CA VAL A 317 12.11 16.08 10.33
C VAL A 317 12.24 16.48 8.87
N ASN A 318 11.17 16.97 8.24
CA ASN A 318 11.17 17.56 6.89
C ASN A 318 11.61 16.59 5.78
N ILE A 319 11.19 15.33 5.87
CA ILE A 319 11.48 14.29 4.86
C ILE A 319 10.54 14.47 3.66
N THR A 320 11.08 14.44 2.45
CA THR A 320 10.33 14.52 1.17
C THR A 320 10.22 13.16 0.48
N SER A 321 9.36 13.07 -0.54
CA SER A 321 9.31 11.91 -1.45
C SER A 321 10.66 11.65 -2.13
N ASP A 322 11.38 12.70 -2.52
CA ASP A 322 12.73 12.59 -3.11
C ASP A 322 13.71 11.87 -2.16
N THR A 323 13.73 12.25 -0.87
CA THR A 323 14.62 11.60 0.12
C THR A 323 14.22 10.14 0.41
N ILE A 324 12.93 9.79 0.31
CA ILE A 324 12.47 8.41 0.45
C ILE A 324 12.87 7.58 -0.78
N ARG A 325 12.80 8.15 -1.99
CA ARG A 325 13.31 7.51 -3.23
C ARG A 325 14.82 7.30 -3.17
N ASP A 326 15.58 8.26 -2.63
CA ASP A 326 17.03 8.09 -2.44
C ASP A 326 17.35 6.96 -1.43
N ALA A 327 16.67 6.93 -0.28
CA ALA A 327 16.80 5.83 0.68
C ALA A 327 16.46 4.45 0.07
N LEU A 328 15.44 4.37 -0.80
CA LEU A 328 15.10 3.16 -1.54
C LEU A 328 16.27 2.74 -2.45
N ASN A 329 16.76 3.66 -3.29
CA ASN A 329 17.87 3.46 -4.22
C ASN A 329 19.16 3.01 -3.50
N LEU A 330 19.43 3.61 -2.33
CA LEU A 330 20.57 3.27 -1.47
C LEU A 330 20.45 1.86 -0.89
N SER A 331 19.27 1.51 -0.35
CA SER A 331 19.01 0.22 0.31
C SER A 331 18.98 -0.98 -0.62
N ALA A 332 18.58 -0.79 -1.89
CA ALA A 332 18.40 -1.87 -2.87
C ALA A 332 19.66 -2.74 -3.02
N TRP A 333 19.53 -4.02 -3.36
CA TRP A 333 20.69 -4.93 -3.44
C TRP A 333 20.72 -5.73 -4.74
N TYR A 334 21.88 -6.27 -5.11
CA TYR A 334 21.96 -7.15 -6.28
C TYR A 334 22.12 -8.60 -5.85
N PRO A 335 21.26 -9.50 -6.32
CA PRO A 335 21.48 -10.93 -6.18
C PRO A 335 22.79 -11.39 -6.82
N SER A 336 23.30 -12.52 -6.34
CA SER A 336 24.43 -13.18 -6.98
C SER A 336 23.95 -14.00 -8.17
N TYR A 337 24.58 -13.81 -9.33
CA TYR A 337 24.40 -14.68 -10.51
C TYR A 337 24.77 -16.16 -10.25
N SER A 338 25.39 -16.46 -9.10
CA SER A 338 25.84 -17.81 -8.72
C SER A 338 24.75 -18.72 -8.17
N THR A 339 23.55 -18.21 -7.86
CA THR A 339 22.42 -19.03 -7.39
C THR A 339 21.56 -19.55 -8.55
N TRP A 340 21.60 -18.90 -9.72
CA TRP A 340 20.77 -19.20 -10.89
C TRP A 340 20.68 -20.68 -11.26
N ASP A 341 19.46 -21.22 -11.25
CA ASP A 341 19.10 -22.51 -11.86
C ASP A 341 18.79 -22.33 -13.36
N PRO A 342 19.60 -22.88 -14.29
CA PRO A 342 19.34 -22.79 -15.73
C PRO A 342 18.13 -23.62 -16.22
N THR A 343 17.34 -24.19 -15.31
CA THR A 343 16.04 -24.82 -15.59
C THR A 343 14.83 -24.02 -15.11
N SER A 344 15.04 -22.87 -14.46
CA SER A 344 13.99 -21.94 -14.05
C SER A 344 13.41 -21.12 -15.22
N GLY A 345 12.42 -20.28 -14.92
CA GLY A 345 11.88 -19.29 -15.85
C GLY A 345 12.71 -17.99 -15.99
N THR A 346 13.85 -17.87 -15.32
CA THR A 346 14.55 -16.59 -15.10
C THR A 346 15.77 -16.38 -16.02
N MET A 347 16.33 -15.17 -15.96
CA MET A 347 17.64 -14.82 -16.52
C MET A 347 18.62 -14.43 -15.40
N PRO A 348 19.87 -14.91 -15.43
CA PRO A 348 20.85 -14.58 -14.40
C PRO A 348 21.14 -13.08 -14.38
N ILE A 349 21.32 -12.53 -13.17
CA ILE A 349 21.73 -11.14 -12.98
C ILE A 349 23.12 -10.93 -13.60
N SER A 350 23.27 -9.88 -14.40
CA SER A 350 24.49 -9.55 -15.13
C SER A 350 25.59 -9.11 -14.17
N PRO A 351 26.75 -9.78 -14.10
CA PRO A 351 27.88 -9.38 -13.26
C PRO A 351 28.66 -8.16 -13.81
N VAL A 352 28.13 -7.48 -14.84
CA VAL A 352 28.76 -6.34 -15.52
C VAL A 352 27.81 -5.14 -15.65
N ALA A 353 26.51 -5.38 -15.76
CA ALA A 353 25.49 -4.33 -15.89
C ALA A 353 24.14 -4.79 -15.30
N PRO A 354 24.06 -5.09 -13.99
CA PRO A 354 22.81 -5.56 -13.35
C PRO A 354 21.71 -4.49 -13.40
N CYS A 355 22.11 -3.22 -13.43
CA CYS A 355 21.24 -2.05 -13.58
C CYS A 355 20.29 -2.09 -14.79
N THR A 356 20.67 -2.71 -15.92
CA THR A 356 19.78 -2.80 -17.09
C THR A 356 18.69 -3.86 -16.91
N GLN A 357 18.80 -4.71 -15.89
CA GLN A 357 17.83 -5.75 -15.53
C GLN A 357 16.96 -5.36 -14.33
N VAL A 358 17.58 -4.81 -13.27
CA VAL A 358 16.92 -4.58 -11.96
C VAL A 358 17.24 -3.19 -11.36
N GLY A 359 17.70 -2.23 -12.17
CA GLY A 359 17.89 -0.84 -11.75
C GLY A 359 18.93 -0.65 -10.63
N TRP A 360 18.61 0.16 -9.61
CA TRP A 360 19.42 0.31 -8.41
C TRP A 360 19.61 -1.00 -7.65
N GLY A 361 18.63 -1.91 -7.76
CA GLY A 361 18.65 -3.26 -7.21
C GLY A 361 17.26 -3.80 -6.91
N VAL A 362 17.26 -4.99 -6.31
CA VAL A 362 16.12 -5.64 -5.68
C VAL A 362 15.74 -4.92 -4.38
N VAL A 363 14.43 -4.84 -4.12
CA VAL A 363 13.84 -4.36 -2.85
C VAL A 363 12.77 -5.33 -2.33
N ASN A 364 12.81 -5.62 -1.03
CA ASN A 364 11.84 -6.45 -0.31
C ASN A 364 11.71 -5.96 1.16
N GLU A 365 11.09 -6.75 2.05
CA GLU A 365 10.93 -6.38 3.47
C GLU A 365 12.25 -6.03 4.18
N SER A 366 13.37 -6.65 3.77
CA SER A 366 14.68 -6.40 4.40
C SER A 366 15.21 -4.98 4.19
N ASN A 367 14.67 -4.24 3.22
CA ASN A 367 15.01 -2.84 2.94
C ASN A 367 14.36 -1.85 3.93
N VAL A 368 13.23 -2.21 4.54
CA VAL A 368 12.38 -1.27 5.32
C VAL A 368 13.11 -0.71 6.53
N VAL A 369 13.76 -1.56 7.33
CA VAL A 369 14.51 -1.11 8.53
C VAL A 369 15.73 -0.24 8.15
N PRO A 370 16.61 -0.64 7.21
CA PRO A 370 17.68 0.25 6.71
C PRO A 370 17.19 1.61 6.21
N MET A 371 16.05 1.66 5.50
CA MET A 371 15.47 2.93 5.03
C MET A 371 15.02 3.81 6.20
N ILE A 372 14.36 3.24 7.21
CA ILE A 372 13.93 3.98 8.41
C ILE A 372 15.15 4.48 9.20
N GLU A 373 16.14 3.62 9.48
CA GLU A 373 17.37 3.99 10.21
C GLU A 373 18.17 5.09 9.48
N HIS A 374 18.11 5.13 8.16
CA HIS A 374 18.72 6.18 7.35
C HIS A 374 17.93 7.50 7.42
N LEU A 375 16.62 7.43 7.26
CA LEU A 375 15.75 8.61 7.22
C LEU A 375 15.57 9.28 8.58
N ASN A 376 15.67 8.54 9.69
CA ASN A 376 15.74 9.09 11.05
C ASN A 376 17.18 9.45 11.51
N GLY A 377 18.21 9.11 10.71
CA GLY A 377 19.61 9.44 10.97
C GLY A 377 20.27 8.63 12.10
N THR A 378 19.76 7.43 12.41
CA THR A 378 20.38 6.50 13.37
C THR A 378 21.46 5.60 12.76
N SER A 379 21.43 5.37 11.44
CA SER A 379 22.42 4.58 10.69
C SER A 379 22.57 5.09 9.25
N ASP A 380 23.78 5.09 8.68
CA ASP A 380 24.00 5.49 7.28
C ASP A 380 23.98 4.28 6.34
N ILE A 381 23.18 4.32 5.27
CA ILE A 381 23.34 3.37 4.16
C ILE A 381 24.54 3.81 3.29
N PRO A 382 25.51 2.92 2.97
CA PRO A 382 26.64 3.27 2.12
C PRO A 382 26.23 3.65 0.69
N ASN A 383 26.88 4.69 0.14
CA ASN A 383 26.74 5.08 -1.27
C ASN A 383 26.91 3.89 -2.24
N ARG A 384 26.09 3.87 -3.30
CA ARG A 384 26.15 2.87 -4.37
C ARG A 384 27.51 2.86 -5.08
N PRO A 385 27.97 1.71 -5.62
CA PRO A 385 29.15 1.64 -6.46
C PRO A 385 29.08 2.60 -7.67
N SER A 386 30.20 3.18 -8.06
CA SER A 386 30.23 4.28 -9.06
C SER A 386 29.81 3.88 -10.47
N ASP A 387 29.96 2.60 -10.82
CA ASP A 387 29.45 1.99 -12.05
C ASP A 387 27.92 1.83 -12.02
N VAL A 388 27.35 1.51 -10.86
CA VAL A 388 25.89 1.50 -10.64
C VAL A 388 25.32 2.91 -10.77
N VAL A 389 25.91 3.89 -10.07
CA VAL A 389 25.51 5.30 -10.17
C VAL A 389 25.55 5.77 -11.62
N MET A 390 26.67 5.57 -12.33
CA MET A 390 26.81 5.96 -13.73
C MET A 390 25.78 5.29 -14.66
N CYS A 391 25.41 4.03 -14.39
CA CYS A 391 24.39 3.32 -15.16
C CYS A 391 22.98 3.89 -14.92
N MET A 392 22.66 4.22 -13.68
CA MET A 392 21.34 4.76 -13.31
C MET A 392 21.19 6.24 -13.65
N GLU A 393 22.26 7.04 -13.55
CA GLU A 393 22.35 8.39 -14.14
C GLU A 393 22.11 8.34 -15.66
N ALA A 394 22.69 7.36 -16.36
CA ALA A 394 22.44 7.17 -17.80
C ALA A 394 21.01 6.73 -18.10
N ASN A 395 20.40 5.87 -17.29
CA ASN A 395 18.98 5.50 -17.44
C ASN A 395 18.06 6.71 -17.22
N GLN A 396 18.30 7.47 -16.15
CA GLN A 396 17.56 8.67 -15.82
C GLN A 396 17.65 9.73 -16.94
N ALA A 397 18.85 9.99 -17.46
CA ALA A 397 19.04 10.92 -18.58
C ALA A 397 18.38 10.45 -19.89
N ILE A 398 18.21 9.13 -20.08
CA ILE A 398 17.45 8.57 -21.22
C ILE A 398 15.93 8.77 -21.03
N ARG A 399 15.41 8.64 -19.79
CA ARG A 399 14.01 8.92 -19.46
C ARG A 399 13.69 10.40 -19.62
N GLU A 400 14.52 11.28 -19.07
CA GLU A 400 14.42 12.73 -19.24
C GLU A 400 14.41 13.11 -20.73
N ALA A 401 15.39 12.63 -21.51
CA ALA A 401 15.44 12.89 -22.95
C ALA A 401 14.35 12.18 -23.81
N TYR A 402 13.43 11.42 -23.19
CA TYR A 402 12.26 10.83 -23.84
C TYR A 402 10.95 11.57 -23.49
N TRP A 403 10.85 12.09 -22.26
CA TRP A 403 9.63 12.72 -21.71
C TRP A 403 9.71 14.27 -21.56
N ASP A 404 10.77 14.90 -22.09
CA ASP A 404 10.97 16.35 -22.28
C ASP A 404 10.33 16.92 -23.57
#